data_AF-K1ZTY5-F1
#
_entry.id   AF-K1ZTY5-F1
#
_cell.length_a   1.000
_cell.length_b   1.000
_cell.length_c   1.000
_cell.angle_alpha   90.00
_cell.angle_beta   90.00
_cell.angle_gamma   90.00
#
_symmetry.space_group_name_H-M   'P 1'
#
loop_
_entity.id
_entity.type
_entity.pdbx_description
1 polymer ?
#
loop_
_entity_poly.entity_id
_entity_poly.type
_entity_poly.pdbx_seq_one_letter_code
_entity_poly.pdbx_strand_id
1 'polypeptide(L)' 'SRSGGVLDIAVEHEIIEKSGSFFKYKGEMLAQGREATKVILEERPELMKKLEKEIWDKIKAQNAANH' A
#
# COMPACT_ATOMS: atom_id res chain seq x y z
N SER A 1 3.48 -13.53 4.00
CA SER A 1 3.64 -12.53 5.08
C SER A 1 2.62 -11.42 4.93
N ARG A 2 2.02 -10.95 6.02
CA ARG A 2 0.91 -9.97 6.04
C ARG A 2 1.27 -8.65 5.32
N SER A 3 2.46 -8.15 5.59
CA SER A 3 3.11 -6.96 4.99
C SER A 3 3.22 -7.06 3.46
N GLY A 4 3.56 -8.23 2.93
CA GLY A 4 3.64 -8.45 1.48
C GLY A 4 2.29 -8.36 0.77
N GLY A 5 1.25 -8.95 1.35
CA GLY A 5 -0.10 -8.89 0.79
C GLY A 5 -0.68 -7.47 0.80
N VAL A 6 -0.48 -6.74 1.90
CA VAL A 6 -0.90 -5.32 1.98
C VAL A 6 -0.20 -4.48 0.93
N LEU A 7 1.11 -4.68 0.70
CA LEU A 7 1.85 -3.97 -0.33
C LEU A 7 1.32 -4.28 -1.73
N ASP A 8 1.06 -5.54 -2.05
CA ASP A 8 0.53 -5.92 -3.38
C ASP A 8 -0.83 -5.28 -3.63
N ILE A 9 -1.74 -5.37 -2.65
CA ILE A 9 -3.09 -4.79 -2.73
C ILE A 9 -3.02 -3.26 -2.80
N ALA A 10 -2.14 -2.62 -2.04
CA ALA A 10 -1.94 -1.18 -2.09
C ALA A 10 -1.45 -0.69 -3.46
N VAL A 11 -0.57 -1.46 -4.11
CA VAL A 11 -0.10 -1.14 -5.47
C VAL A 11 -1.21 -1.38 -6.49
N GLU A 12 -1.97 -2.47 -6.35
CA GLU A 12 -3.10 -2.81 -7.23
C GLU A 12 -4.21 -1.75 -7.20
N HIS A 13 -4.47 -1.16 -6.04
CA HIS A 13 -5.44 -0.07 -5.86
C HIS A 13 -4.86 1.34 -6.09
N GLU A 14 -3.63 1.45 -6.62
CA GLU A 14 -2.93 2.71 -6.88
C GLU A 14 -2.76 3.60 -5.62
N ILE A 15 -2.76 3.00 -4.44
CA ILE A 15 -2.50 3.67 -3.16
C ILE A 15 -0.99 3.86 -2.97
N ILE A 16 -0.21 2.86 -3.36
CA ILE A 16 1.24 2.92 -3.46
C ILE A 16 1.63 2.97 -4.94
N GLU A 17 2.35 4.02 -5.32
CA GLU A 17 2.88 4.17 -6.66
C GLU A 17 4.25 3.49 -6.76
N LYS A 18 4.45 2.73 -7.83
CA LYS A 18 5.73 2.09 -8.12
C LYS A 18 6.41 2.79 -9.30
N SER A 19 7.46 3.53 -9.05
CA SER A 19 8.33 4.13 -10.07
C SER A 19 9.59 3.27 -10.24
N GLY A 20 9.53 2.27 -11.13
CA GLY A 20 10.64 1.34 -11.35
C GLY A 20 10.90 0.46 -10.12
N SER A 21 12.05 0.61 -9.49
CA SER A 21 12.36 -0.07 -8.22
C SER A 21 11.89 0.71 -6.98
N PHE A 22 11.40 1.94 -7.13
CA PHE A 22 11.02 2.79 -6.00
C PHE A 22 9.52 2.67 -5.71
N PHE A 23 9.18 2.55 -4.42
CA PHE A 23 7.80 2.59 -3.94
C PHE A 23 7.55 3.94 -3.26
N LYS A 24 6.46 4.59 -3.65
CA LYS A 24 6.02 5.89 -3.14
C LYS A 24 4.61 5.77 -2.59
N TYR A 25 4.34 6.46 -1.49
CA TYR A 25 3.01 6.56 -0.91
C TYR A 25 2.67 8.04 -0.80
N LYS A 26 1.58 8.46 -1.46
CA LYS A 26 1.13 9.86 -1.50
C LYS A 26 2.23 10.86 -1.89
N GLY A 27 3.09 10.47 -2.84
CA GLY A 27 4.22 11.29 -3.29
C GLY A 27 5.48 11.22 -2.42
N GLU A 28 5.42 10.63 -1.22
CA GLU A 28 6.59 10.38 -0.40
C GLU A 28 7.24 9.05 -0.76
N MET A 29 8.57 9.05 -0.96
CA MET A 29 9.32 7.81 -1.21
C MET A 29 9.42 6.98 0.07
N LEU A 30 8.88 5.76 0.04
CA LEU A 30 8.94 4.83 1.17
C LEU A 30 10.26 4.08 1.20
N ALA A 31 10.56 3.36 0.12
CA ALA A 31 11.76 2.55 0.00
C ALA A 31 12.02 2.14 -1.45
N GLN A 32 13.24 1.67 -1.71
CA GLN A 32 13.62 1.06 -2.98
C GLN A 32 13.59 -0.47 -2.85
N GLY A 33 12.78 -1.13 -3.66
CA GLY A 33 12.64 -2.57 -3.70
C GLY A 33 11.55 -3.09 -2.77
N ARG A 34 10.93 -4.19 -3.19
CA ARG A 34 9.77 -4.77 -2.50
C ARG A 34 10.11 -5.22 -1.08
N GLU A 35 11.32 -5.75 -0.86
CA GLU A 35 11.76 -6.20 0.46
C GLU A 35 11.95 -5.03 1.42
N ALA A 36 12.64 -3.98 1.01
CA ALA A 36 12.82 -2.79 1.85
C ALA A 36 11.48 -2.12 2.19
N THR A 37 10.53 -2.08 1.26
CA THR A 37 9.19 -1.57 1.54
C THR A 37 8.46 -2.44 2.57
N LYS A 38 8.55 -3.77 2.47
CA LYS A 38 7.96 -4.67 3.48
C LYS A 38 8.53 -4.41 4.88
N VAL A 39 9.85 -4.25 4.99
CA VAL A 39 10.52 -3.93 6.26
C VAL A 39 9.99 -2.62 6.82
N ILE A 40 9.91 -1.55 6.01
CA ILE A 40 9.33 -0.26 6.43
C ILE A 40 7.88 -0.41 6.92
N LEU A 41 7.06 -1.25 6.27
CA LEU A 41 5.68 -1.49 6.69
C LEU A 41 5.60 -2.26 8.01
N GLU A 42 6.52 -3.19 8.25
CA GLU A 42 6.62 -3.95 9.50
C GLU A 42 7.15 -3.08 10.65
N GLU A 43 8.12 -2.23 10.37
CA GLU A 43 8.69 -1.28 11.34
C GLU A 43 7.75 -0.08 11.59
N ARG A 44 6.87 0.26 10.65
CA ARG A 44 5.89 1.36 10.76
C ARG A 44 4.45 0.81 10.82
N PRO A 45 4.00 0.31 11.98
CA PRO A 45 2.62 -0.18 12.14
C PRO A 45 1.56 0.92 11.89
N GLU A 46 1.91 2.19 12.09
CA GLU A 46 1.07 3.33 11.74
C GLU A 46 0.80 3.46 10.24
N LEU A 47 1.82 3.23 9.41
CA LEU A 47 1.73 3.29 7.95
C LEU A 47 0.92 2.10 7.45
N MET A 48 1.16 0.92 8.01
CA MET A 48 0.40 -0.28 7.69
C MET A 48 -1.10 -0.10 7.98
N LYS A 49 -1.46 0.46 9.14
CA LYS A 49 -2.87 0.78 9.45
C LYS A 49 -3.48 1.81 8.50
N LYS A 50 -2.71 2.83 8.10
CA LYS A 50 -3.16 3.83 7.11
C LYS A 50 -3.46 3.16 5.76
N LEU A 51 -2.55 2.32 5.28
CA LEU A 51 -2.72 1.57 4.03
C LEU A 51 -3.91 0.61 4.10
N GLU A 52 -4.02 -0.20 5.16
CA GLU A 52 -5.18 -1.10 5.35
C GLU A 52 -6.50 -0.32 5.33
N LYS A 53 -6.54 0.86 5.96
CA LYS A 53 -7.75 1.70 5.97
C LYS A 53 -8.07 2.24 4.58
N GLU A 54 -7.10 2.76 3.84
CA GLU A 54 -7.33 3.27 2.49
C GLU A 54 -7.68 2.18 1.49
N ILE A 55 -7.05 1.00 1.58
CA ILE A 55 -7.43 -0.19 0.81
C ILE A 55 -8.90 -0.51 1.06
N TRP A 56 -9.30 -0.61 2.33
CA TRP A 56 -10.67 -0.96 2.67
C TRP A 56 -11.66 0.10 2.16
N ASP A 57 -11.33 1.38 2.31
CA ASP A 57 -12.14 2.48 1.83
C ASP A 57 -12.32 2.43 0.31
N LYS A 58 -11.23 2.19 -0.43
CA LYS A 58 -11.22 2.02 -1.88
C LYS A 58 -12.06 0.81 -2.31
N ILE A 59 -11.90 -0.34 -1.65
CA ILE A 59 -12.68 -1.56 -1.94
C ILE A 59 -14.17 -1.31 -1.66
N LYS A 60 -14.52 -0.67 -0.55
CA LYS A 60 -15.91 -0.31 -0.24
C LYS A 60 -16.49 0.64 -1.29
N ALA A 61 -15.75 1.67 -1.67
CA ALA A 61 -16.17 2.62 -2.70
C ALA A 61 -16.37 1.93 -4.06
N GLN A 62 -15.44 1.06 -4.46
CA GLN A 62 -15.53 0.30 -5.72
C GLN A 62 -16.73 -0.66 -5.72
N ASN A 63 -16.98 -1.35 -4.60
CA ASN A 63 -18.13 -2.25 -4.47
C ASN A 63 -19.46 -1.49 -4.46
N ALA A 64 -19.51 -0.31 -3.84
CA ALA A 64 -20.71 0.52 -3.80
C ALA A 64 -21.03 1.18 -5.15
N ALA A 65 -20.03 1.46 -5.98
CA ALA A 65 -20.23 2.04 -7.32
C ALA A 65 -20.65 1.00 -8.39
N ASN A 66 -20.45 -0.29 -8.11
CA ASN A 66 -20.78 -1.40 -9.01
C ASN A 66 -22.11 -2.10 -8.64
N HIS A 67 -22.96 -1.47 -7.82
CA HIS A 67 -24.29 -1.95 -7.43
C HIS A 67 -25.33 -0.85 -7.64
#